data_AF-A0A2P7QF70-F1
#
_entry.id   AF-A0A2P7QF70-F1
#
_cell.length_a   1.000
_cell.length_b   1.000
_cell.length_c   1.000
_cell.angle_alpha   90.00
_cell.angle_beta   90.00
_cell.angle_gamma   90.00
#
_symmetry.space_group_name_H-M   'P 1'
#
loop_
_entity.id
_entity.type
_entity.pdbx_description
1 polymer ?
#
loop_
_entity_poly.entity_id
_entity_poly.type
_entity_poly.pdbx_seq_one_letter_code
_entity_poly.pdbx_strand_id
1 'polypeptide(L)'
;MGYGMGVPGMGYGMGYGMGGPGMGMGYGMGGMPCGLMGMSPGWGAGAELNDEQRQQIAALQQELHQAQWQQMQELHSLHVGAMMSGGEPDKAAILDLHRKMSEIHLKMLEQRLDTQEKIRAIVGPR
;
A
#
# COMPACT_ATOMS: atom_id res chain seq x y z
N MET A 1 32.80 45.32 23.04
CA MET A 1 31.60 45.67 23.83
C MET A 1 30.42 44.95 23.17
N GLY A 2 29.58 44.11 23.76
CA GLY A 2 29.33 43.71 25.15
C GLY A 2 27.82 43.43 25.28
N TYR A 3 27.48 42.22 25.78
CA TYR A 3 26.22 41.84 26.48
C TYR A 3 24.92 41.83 25.63
N GLY A 4 24.08 40.80 25.59
CA GLY A 4 23.85 39.64 26.46
C GLY A 4 22.34 39.53 26.71
N MET A 5 21.74 38.35 26.46
CA MET A 5 20.51 37.87 27.14
C MET A 5 20.16 36.48 26.59
N GLY A 6 20.73 35.46 27.23
CA GLY A 6 20.12 34.13 27.28
C GLY A 6 19.26 34.05 28.54
N VAL A 7 18.14 33.34 28.47
CA VAL A 7 17.37 32.76 29.58
C VAL A 7 16.24 31.89 28.99
N PRO A 8 15.69 30.89 29.69
CA PRO A 8 16.34 29.71 30.26
C PRO A 8 15.54 28.44 29.92
N GLY A 9 16.07 27.26 30.25
CA GLY A 9 15.29 26.03 30.24
C GLY A 9 14.05 26.15 31.15
N MET A 10 12.91 25.67 30.66
CA MET A 10 11.72 25.40 31.46
C MET A 10 11.40 23.91 31.28
N GLY A 11 11.82 23.11 32.26
CA GLY A 11 11.49 21.70 32.34
C GLY A 11 10.06 21.44 32.83
N TYR A 12 9.78 20.14 32.94
CA TYR A 12 8.74 19.50 33.75
C TYR A 12 7.33 19.37 33.15
N GLY A 13 7.17 18.31 32.37
CA GLY A 13 5.94 17.53 32.27
C GLY A 13 6.27 16.06 32.46
N MET A 14 6.40 15.64 33.72
CA MET A 14 6.57 14.25 34.14
C MET A 14 5.30 13.47 33.85
N GLY A 15 5.43 12.39 33.08
CA GLY A 15 4.39 11.39 32.83
C GLY A 15 5.00 10.00 32.83
N TYR A 16 5.28 9.51 34.04
CA TYR A 16 5.37 8.09 34.43
C TYR A 16 4.38 7.26 33.58
N GLY A 17 4.75 6.26 32.79
CA GLY A 17 5.54 5.07 33.13
C GLY A 17 4.60 3.86 33.12
N MET A 18 4.82 2.86 32.25
CA MET A 18 4.51 1.45 32.56
C MET A 18 4.85 0.47 31.43
N GLY A 19 5.64 -0.54 31.77
CA GLY A 19 5.84 -1.79 31.01
C GLY A 19 6.94 -1.69 29.96
N GLY A 20 8.16 -2.19 30.16
CA GLY A 20 8.61 -3.41 30.83
C GLY A 20 9.63 -4.05 29.87
N PRO A 21 10.68 -4.75 30.34
CA PRO A 21 11.65 -5.39 29.45
C PRO A 21 11.03 -6.67 28.90
N GLY A 22 10.50 -6.61 27.69
CA GLY A 22 10.06 -7.80 26.98
C GLY A 22 8.88 -7.54 26.06
N MET A 23 9.17 -7.40 24.77
CA MET A 23 8.38 -8.07 23.75
C MET A 23 9.26 -8.32 22.53
N GLY A 24 9.64 -9.59 22.39
CA GLY A 24 9.78 -10.25 21.10
C GLY A 24 10.75 -9.61 20.12
N MET A 25 11.96 -10.17 20.10
CA MET A 25 12.79 -10.19 18.90
C MET A 25 12.10 -11.03 17.83
N GLY A 26 11.03 -10.47 17.26
CA GLY A 26 10.24 -11.02 16.17
C GLY A 26 10.79 -10.48 14.85
N TYR A 27 11.56 -11.33 14.18
CA TYR A 27 11.93 -11.26 12.77
C TYR A 27 10.95 -10.45 11.92
N GLY A 28 11.41 -9.30 11.42
CA GLY A 28 10.61 -8.43 10.57
C GLY A 28 11.26 -7.11 10.18
N MET A 29 12.58 -7.09 9.96
CA MET A 29 13.21 -6.01 9.20
C MET A 29 12.80 -6.15 7.73
N GLY A 30 11.62 -5.64 7.40
CA GLY A 30 11.14 -5.47 6.03
C GLY A 30 10.52 -4.09 5.95
N GLY A 31 11.23 -3.15 5.34
CA GLY A 31 10.79 -1.77 5.20
C GLY A 31 9.35 -1.72 4.71
N MET A 32 8.55 -0.87 5.36
CA MET A 32 7.18 -0.48 5.01
C MET A 32 6.91 -0.58 3.49
N PRO A 33 6.41 -1.71 2.97
CA PRO A 33 6.23 -1.85 1.54
C PRO A 33 4.83 -1.38 1.25
N CYS A 34 4.61 -0.06 1.12
CA CYS A 34 3.29 0.48 0.70
C CYS A 34 2.11 -0.27 1.34
N GLY A 35 2.15 -0.45 2.67
CA GLY A 35 1.05 -1.09 3.38
C GLY A 35 -0.23 -0.34 3.06
N LEU A 36 -1.29 -1.09 2.72
CA LEU A 36 -2.69 -0.64 2.54
C LEU A 36 -3.18 -0.14 1.18
N MET A 37 -2.42 -0.14 0.07
CA MET A 37 -3.03 0.12 -1.26
C MET A 37 -3.54 -1.16 -1.94
N GLY A 38 -4.48 -1.86 -1.29
CA GLY A 38 -5.22 -2.96 -1.93
C GLY A 38 -5.51 -4.15 -1.03
N MET A 39 -4.83 -4.28 0.11
CA MET A 39 -5.18 -5.26 1.13
C MET A 39 -6.40 -4.77 1.90
N SER A 40 -7.55 -4.73 1.22
CA SER A 40 -8.83 -4.57 1.91
C SER A 40 -8.92 -5.72 2.93
N PRO A 41 -9.24 -5.44 4.21
CA PRO A 41 -9.54 -6.47 5.19
C PRO A 41 -10.69 -7.41 4.76
N GLY A 42 -11.37 -7.15 3.64
CA GLY A 42 -12.69 -7.67 3.32
C GLY A 42 -12.77 -8.96 2.49
N TRP A 43 -11.68 -9.53 2.00
CA TRP A 43 -11.75 -10.72 1.12
C TRP A 43 -11.80 -12.01 1.97
N GLY A 44 -12.90 -12.19 2.69
CA GLY A 44 -13.10 -13.27 3.67
C GLY A 44 -13.43 -12.79 5.09
N ALA A 45 -13.49 -11.47 5.34
CA ALA A 45 -13.96 -10.94 6.61
C ALA A 45 -15.39 -11.45 6.90
N GLY A 46 -15.54 -12.13 8.03
CA GLY A 46 -16.82 -12.68 8.50
C GLY A 46 -17.13 -14.11 8.03
N ALA A 47 -16.26 -14.78 7.28
CA ALA A 47 -16.38 -16.21 7.00
C ALA A 47 -15.54 -17.04 7.99
N GLU A 48 -16.09 -18.14 8.50
CA GLU A 48 -15.32 -19.12 9.26
C GLU A 48 -14.49 -19.96 8.29
N LEU A 49 -13.27 -19.49 8.00
CA LEU A 49 -12.34 -20.17 7.11
C LEU A 49 -11.50 -21.19 7.88
N ASN A 50 -11.38 -22.41 7.33
CA ASN A 50 -10.40 -23.39 7.81
C ASN A 50 -8.98 -23.03 7.34
N ASP A 51 -7.96 -23.72 7.87
CA ASP A 51 -6.56 -23.42 7.58
C ASP A 51 -6.20 -23.57 6.09
N GLU A 52 -6.78 -24.57 5.42
CA GLU A 52 -6.56 -24.79 4.00
C GLU A 52 -7.12 -23.65 3.14
N GLN A 53 -8.36 -23.22 3.41
CA GLN A 53 -9.00 -22.08 2.74
C GLN A 53 -8.22 -20.79 2.98
N ARG A 54 -7.71 -20.56 4.21
CA ARG A 54 -6.88 -19.40 4.53
C ARG A 54 -5.58 -19.39 3.72
N GLN A 55 -4.91 -20.53 3.61
CA GLN A 55 -3.68 -20.65 2.83
C GLN A 55 -3.93 -20.41 1.33
N GLN A 56 -4.99 -20.97 0.78
CA GLN A 56 -5.35 -20.75 -0.64
C GLN A 56 -5.68 -19.28 -0.93
N ILE A 57 -6.44 -18.62 -0.04
CA ILE A 57 -6.76 -17.20 -0.19
C ILE A 57 -5.50 -16.33 -0.06
N ALA A 58 -4.61 -16.64 0.89
CA ALA A 58 -3.35 -15.92 1.05
C ALA A 58 -2.45 -16.04 -0.20
N ALA A 59 -2.39 -17.22 -0.82
CA ALA A 59 -1.64 -17.43 -2.06
C ALA A 59 -2.21 -16.57 -3.21
N LEU A 60 -3.54 -16.54 -3.37
CA LEU A 60 -4.20 -15.70 -4.39
C LEU A 60 -3.97 -14.20 -4.16
N GLN A 61 -3.97 -13.76 -2.90
CA GLN A 61 -3.66 -12.37 -2.56
C GLN A 61 -2.19 -12.02 -2.86
N GLN A 62 -1.27 -12.94 -2.59
CA GLN A 62 0.14 -12.76 -2.90
C GLN A 62 0.39 -12.70 -4.41
N GLU A 63 -0.26 -13.58 -5.19
CA GLU A 63 -0.21 -13.56 -6.66
C GLU A 63 -0.74 -12.23 -7.21
N LEU A 64 -1.91 -11.80 -6.73
CA LEU A 64 -2.52 -10.52 -7.13
C LEU A 64 -1.60 -9.34 -6.79
N HIS A 65 -0.98 -9.34 -5.61
CA HIS A 65 -0.05 -8.29 -5.19
C HIS A 65 1.17 -8.23 -6.11
N GLN A 66 1.77 -9.37 -6.44
CA GLN A 66 2.91 -9.43 -7.36
C GLN A 66 2.54 -8.93 -8.75
N ALA A 67 1.38 -9.33 -9.27
CA ALA A 67 0.87 -8.85 -10.55
C ALA A 67 0.68 -7.32 -10.52
N GLN A 68 -0.02 -6.80 -9.52
CA GLN A 68 -0.32 -5.36 -9.38
C GLN A 68 0.92 -4.51 -9.15
N TRP A 69 1.94 -5.04 -8.48
CA TRP A 69 3.18 -4.29 -8.24
C TRP A 69 3.83 -3.80 -9.54
N GLN A 70 3.88 -4.66 -10.56
CA GLN A 70 4.43 -4.30 -11.86
C GLN A 70 3.62 -3.20 -12.56
N GLN A 71 2.29 -3.27 -12.50
CA GLN A 71 1.43 -2.22 -13.06
C GLN A 71 1.54 -0.89 -12.29
N MET A 72 1.70 -0.94 -10.97
CA MET A 72 1.92 0.26 -10.17
C MET A 72 3.27 0.93 -10.48
N GLN A 73 4.32 0.14 -10.72
CA GLN A 73 5.62 0.66 -11.18
C GLN A 73 5.47 1.37 -12.53
N GLU A 74 4.71 0.79 -13.46
CA GLU A 74 4.43 1.39 -14.76
C GLU A 74 3.67 2.70 -14.63
N LEU A 75 2.58 2.73 -13.84
CA LEU A 75 1.83 3.96 -13.52
C LEU A 75 2.73 5.03 -12.91
N HIS A 76 3.59 4.65 -11.97
CA HIS A 76 4.53 5.57 -11.34
C HIS A 76 5.49 6.17 -12.36
N SER A 77 6.03 5.35 -13.27
CA SER A 77 6.92 5.82 -14.34
C SER A 77 6.23 6.82 -15.28
N LEU A 78 4.97 6.56 -15.64
CA LEU A 78 4.17 7.46 -16.46
C LEU A 78 3.92 8.79 -15.74
N HIS A 79 3.62 8.74 -14.44
CA HIS A 79 3.38 9.94 -13.63
C HIS A 79 4.65 10.80 -13.49
N VAL A 80 5.80 10.18 -13.22
CA VAL A 80 7.09 10.88 -13.14
C VAL A 80 7.47 11.48 -14.49
N GLY A 81 7.32 10.74 -15.58
CA GLY A 81 7.56 11.25 -16.93
C GLY A 81 6.71 12.47 -17.26
N ALA A 82 5.44 12.47 -16.85
CA ALA A 82 4.53 13.58 -17.03
C ALA A 82 4.95 14.83 -16.22
N MET A 83 5.34 14.66 -14.96
CA MET A 83 5.81 15.76 -14.10
C MET A 83 7.12 16.38 -14.60
N MET A 84 7.99 15.59 -15.22
CA MET A 84 9.28 16.06 -15.75
C MET A 84 9.17 16.73 -17.13
N SER A 85 7.99 16.75 -17.75
CA SER A 85 7.74 17.46 -19.01
C SER A 85 7.68 18.97 -18.76
N GLY A 86 8.84 19.64 -18.73
CA GLY A 86 8.97 21.08 -18.50
C GLY A 86 8.59 21.99 -19.68
N GLY A 87 7.96 21.46 -20.73
CA GLY A 87 7.53 22.20 -21.92
C GLY A 87 6.06 22.62 -21.87
N GLU A 88 5.60 23.38 -22.88
CA GLU A 88 4.16 23.67 -23.03
C GLU A 88 3.34 22.37 -23.13
N PRO A 89 2.13 22.33 -22.57
CA PRO A 89 1.34 21.10 -22.52
C PRO A 89 0.86 20.71 -23.94
N ASP A 90 1.42 19.65 -24.51
CA ASP A 90 0.89 19.04 -25.73
C ASP A 90 -0.40 18.27 -25.41
N LYS A 91 -1.53 18.77 -25.93
CA LYS A 91 -2.85 18.15 -25.78
C LYS A 91 -2.86 16.68 -26.22
N ALA A 92 -2.19 16.34 -27.33
CA ALA A 92 -2.17 14.98 -27.84
C ALA A 92 -1.43 14.04 -26.90
N ALA A 93 -0.25 14.46 -26.41
CA ALA A 93 0.53 13.71 -25.43
C ALA A 93 -0.21 13.50 -24.10
N ILE A 94 -0.93 14.53 -23.61
CA ILE A 94 -1.73 14.42 -22.38
C ILE A 94 -2.85 13.38 -22.53
N LEU A 95 -3.56 13.40 -23.65
CA LEU A 95 -4.64 12.44 -23.91
C LEU A 95 -4.11 11.01 -24.07
N ASP A 96 -2.96 10.84 -24.71
CA ASP A 96 -2.29 9.54 -24.84
C ASP A 96 -1.84 8.98 -23.49
N LEU A 97 -1.18 9.81 -22.69
CA LEU A 97 -0.76 9.47 -21.33
C LEU A 97 -1.96 9.02 -20.47
N HIS A 98 -3.06 9.77 -20.52
CA HIS A 98 -4.26 9.42 -19.76
C HIS A 98 -4.87 8.09 -20.23
N ARG A 99 -4.87 7.80 -21.54
CA ARG A 99 -5.32 6.50 -22.07
C ARG A 99 -4.47 5.36 -21.52
N LYS A 100 -3.13 5.47 -21.59
CA LYS A 100 -2.21 4.46 -21.03
C LYS A 100 -2.45 4.20 -19.55
N MET A 101 -2.60 5.26 -18.75
CA MET A 101 -2.92 5.10 -17.32
C MET A 101 -4.28 4.40 -17.11
N SER A 102 -5.28 4.73 -17.92
CA SER A 102 -6.62 4.13 -17.83
C SER A 102 -6.59 2.64 -18.18
N GLU A 103 -5.82 2.24 -19.20
CA GLU A 103 -5.62 0.84 -19.58
C GLU A 103 -4.95 0.04 -18.46
N ILE A 104 -3.93 0.60 -17.80
CA ILE A 104 -3.28 -0.05 -16.67
C ILE A 104 -4.26 -0.21 -15.49
N HIS A 105 -5.04 0.83 -15.18
CA HIS A 105 -6.07 0.74 -14.14
C HIS A 105 -7.13 -0.32 -14.47
N LEU A 106 -7.56 -0.42 -15.72
CA LEU A 106 -8.50 -1.44 -16.16
C LEU A 106 -7.93 -2.85 -15.96
N LYS A 107 -6.68 -3.08 -16.36
CA LYS A 107 -6.00 -4.37 -16.15
C LYS A 107 -5.90 -4.75 -14.68
N MET A 108 -5.59 -3.79 -13.80
CA MET A 108 -5.57 -4.03 -12.36
C MET A 108 -6.97 -4.37 -11.81
N LEU A 109 -8.03 -3.73 -12.34
CA LEU A 109 -9.40 -4.02 -11.96
C LEU A 109 -9.82 -5.43 -12.38
N GLU A 110 -9.55 -5.82 -13.62
CA GLU A 110 -9.83 -7.17 -14.13
C GLU A 110 -9.18 -8.23 -13.24
N GLN A 111 -7.90 -8.07 -12.91
CA GLN A 111 -7.20 -8.99 -12.00
C GLN A 111 -7.83 -9.07 -10.60
N ARG A 112 -8.33 -7.94 -10.06
CA ARG A 112 -9.05 -7.94 -8.76
C ARG A 112 -10.34 -8.73 -8.84
N LEU A 113 -11.10 -8.56 -9.93
CA LEU A 113 -12.36 -9.25 -10.15
C LEU A 113 -12.12 -10.76 -10.32
N ASP A 114 -11.13 -11.15 -11.13
CA ASP A 114 -10.75 -12.55 -11.32
C ASP A 114 -10.34 -13.21 -9.99
N THR A 115 -9.50 -12.54 -9.20
CA THR A 115 -9.14 -13.02 -7.86
C THR A 115 -10.35 -13.08 -6.93
N GLN A 116 -11.33 -12.18 -7.09
CA GLN A 116 -12.57 -12.21 -6.30
C GLN A 116 -13.39 -13.45 -6.58
N GLU A 117 -13.52 -13.81 -7.84
CA GLU A 117 -14.25 -15.00 -8.27
C GLU A 117 -13.59 -16.26 -7.71
N LYS A 118 -12.26 -16.34 -7.79
CA LYS A 118 -11.48 -17.46 -7.20
C LYS A 118 -11.67 -17.55 -5.69
N ILE A 119 -11.60 -16.42 -4.97
CA ILE A 119 -11.81 -16.39 -3.52
C ILE A 119 -13.23 -16.79 -3.16
N ARG A 120 -14.25 -16.31 -3.89
CA ARG A 120 -15.65 -16.72 -3.66
C ARG A 120 -15.84 -18.21 -3.84
N ALA A 121 -15.17 -18.83 -4.81
CA ALA A 121 -15.21 -20.28 -5.00
C ALA A 121 -14.60 -21.05 -3.80
N ILE A 122 -13.56 -20.51 -3.16
CA ILE A 122 -12.93 -21.12 -1.97
C ILE A 122 -13.80 -20.96 -0.71
N VAL A 123 -14.37 -19.76 -0.50
CA VAL A 123 -15.19 -19.44 0.68
C VAL A 123 -16.54 -20.18 0.63
N GLY A 124 -17.05 -20.45 -0.58
CA GLY A 124 -18.36 -21.05 -0.78
C GLY A 124 -19.52 -20.04 -0.69
N PRO A 125 -20.75 -20.45 -1.01
CA PRO A 125 -21.94 -19.61 -0.84
C PRO A 125 -22.15 -19.28 0.64
N ARG A 126 -22.54 -18.02 0.92
CA ARG A 126 -22.99 -17.58 2.24
C ARG A 126 -24.38 -18.11 2.57
#